data_AF-A0A0D3JZP8-F1
#
_entry.id   AF-A0A0D3JZP8-F1
#
_cell.length_a   1.000
_cell.length_b   1.000
_cell.length_c   1.000
_cell.angle_alpha   90.00
_cell.angle_beta   90.00
_cell.angle_gamma   90.00
#
_symmetry.space_group_name_H-M   'P 1'
#
loop_
_entity.id
_entity.type
_entity.pdbx_description
1 polymer ?
#
loop_
_entity_poly.entity_id
_entity_poly.type
_entity_poly.pdbx_seq_one_letter_code
_entity_poly.pdbx_strand_id
1 'polypeptide(L)'
;MRFLLLSAITEKTKTHPNEKRVDAPLAEGLLTTVRLAYGEEVCEAGGSVFDDIGAFCQARDRAVSAKNSTAKEAQAAAVTYATYLAILTALERPLGDALGDIDEKFLPKLPFGWRSALEKDAEAKMSLLHLERGAALWNLAMANASSGALLPRDSEEEVKKATRHFQVAAGALDELATLGLVVKIAGRDLRQNPGSMGGWSKPKPPPELEETTAKPLSALMVAFAQECLCRMAELSGKAAGTRAILGMGAVDAFAAAATALSSHGVDKAVKGWALAECQARREMQRALCFWMLATPAQNPGFGELVALTARAASAASAAVGAAKNLPEVEEQQMRDLQVTASDKLSTLQKDNDSVYFESVPPEASLPLATGKVLAKPVALQA
;
A
#
# COMPACT_ATOMS: atom_id res chain seq x y z
N MET A 1 -3.58 -9.70 13.56
CA MET A 1 -3.15 -9.94 12.17
C MET A 1 -1.69 -9.57 12.06
N ARG A 2 -0.84 -10.51 11.65
CA ARG A 2 0.57 -10.25 11.42
C ARG A 2 0.74 -10.44 9.92
N PHE A 3 0.76 -9.34 9.16
CA PHE A 3 1.02 -9.39 7.73
C PHE A 3 2.49 -9.75 7.51
N LEU A 4 2.82 -11.04 7.67
CA LEU A 4 4.18 -11.59 7.69
C LEU A 4 4.99 -11.27 6.41
N LEU A 5 4.31 -10.92 5.32
CA LEU A 5 4.92 -10.54 4.06
C LEU A 5 4.99 -9.04 3.81
N LEU A 6 4.15 -8.21 4.46
CA LEU A 6 4.45 -6.77 4.57
C LEU A 6 5.75 -6.61 5.33
N SER A 7 5.98 -7.36 6.42
CA SER A 7 7.29 -7.39 7.07
C SER A 7 8.42 -7.91 6.16
N ALA A 8 8.16 -8.87 5.26
CA ALA A 8 9.18 -9.39 4.34
C ALA A 8 9.51 -8.44 3.18
N ILE A 9 8.52 -7.67 2.69
CA ILE A 9 8.72 -6.58 1.75
C ILE A 9 9.46 -5.45 2.50
N THR A 10 9.01 -5.07 3.70
CA THR A 10 9.57 -3.95 4.45
C THR A 10 10.97 -4.18 5.02
N GLU A 11 11.36 -5.43 5.30
CA GLU A 11 12.71 -5.80 5.75
C GLU A 11 13.75 -5.72 4.62
N LYS A 12 13.29 -5.88 3.36
CA LYS A 12 14.11 -5.81 2.15
C LYS A 12 14.11 -4.43 1.50
N THR A 13 13.14 -3.57 1.81
CA THR A 13 13.11 -2.18 1.35
C THR A 13 14.09 -1.34 2.15
N LYS A 14 15.33 -1.25 1.67
CA LYS A 14 16.31 -0.34 2.24
C LYS A 14 16.88 0.51 1.12
N THR A 15 16.72 1.82 1.26
CA THR A 15 17.72 2.76 0.74
C THR A 15 19.04 2.34 1.37
N HIS A 16 20.02 1.92 0.59
CA HIS A 16 21.30 1.57 1.17
C HIS A 16 22.07 2.86 1.49
N PRO A 17 22.70 2.98 2.67
CA PRO A 17 23.83 3.87 2.77
C PRO A 17 24.87 3.31 1.79
N ASN A 18 25.51 4.16 0.99
CA ASN A 18 26.62 3.69 0.15
C ASN A 18 27.60 2.98 1.09
N GLU A 19 27.74 1.67 0.92
CA GLU A 19 28.32 0.76 1.93
C GLU A 19 29.84 0.91 2.09
N LYS A 20 30.39 2.05 1.70
CA LYS A 20 31.75 2.46 2.01
C LYS A 20 31.70 3.94 2.39
N ARG A 21 31.98 4.21 3.67
CA ARG A 21 32.39 5.50 4.25
C ARG A 21 32.62 6.55 3.16
N VAL A 22 31.65 7.43 2.91
CA VAL A 22 31.87 8.86 2.79
C VAL A 22 30.46 9.50 2.73
N ASP A 23 30.01 10.20 3.77
CA ASP A 23 28.86 11.13 3.66
C ASP A 23 29.29 12.48 3.06
N ALA A 24 30.60 12.73 3.04
CA ALA A 24 31.20 13.88 2.37
C ALA A 24 30.86 14.03 0.87
N PRO A 25 30.69 13.01 0.00
CA PRO A 25 30.43 13.20 -1.42
C PRO A 25 28.98 13.61 -1.70
N LEU A 26 28.03 13.25 -0.81
CA LEU A 26 26.66 13.72 -0.92
C LEU A 26 26.57 15.19 -0.50
N ALA A 27 27.15 15.53 0.66
CA ALA A 27 27.18 16.92 1.12
C ALA A 27 27.99 17.83 0.17
N GLU A 28 29.17 17.40 -0.26
CA GLU A 28 30.03 18.10 -1.23
C GLU A 28 29.35 18.18 -2.61
N GLY A 29 28.69 17.11 -3.04
CA GLY A 29 27.91 17.09 -4.28
C GLY A 29 26.75 18.09 -4.23
N LEU A 30 25.95 18.10 -3.16
CA LEU A 30 24.87 19.07 -2.99
C LEU A 30 25.39 20.51 -2.90
N LEU A 31 26.48 20.74 -2.17
CA LEU A 31 27.10 22.06 -2.08
C LEU A 31 27.61 22.53 -3.45
N THR A 32 28.23 21.64 -4.21
CA THR A 32 28.67 21.92 -5.59
C THR A 32 27.48 22.26 -6.48
N THR A 33 26.37 21.51 -6.36
CA THR A 33 25.14 21.82 -7.08
C THR A 33 24.61 23.21 -6.73
N VAL A 34 24.55 23.55 -5.44
CA VAL A 34 24.08 24.88 -4.99
C VAL A 34 25.00 25.98 -5.53
N ARG A 35 26.33 25.79 -5.48
CA ARG A 35 27.31 26.74 -6.03
C ARG A 35 27.11 26.97 -7.53
N LEU A 36 26.87 25.90 -8.28
CA LEU A 36 26.64 26.00 -9.73
C LEU A 36 25.30 26.67 -10.05
N ALA A 37 24.27 26.40 -9.25
CA ALA A 37 22.92 26.93 -9.42
C ALA A 37 22.78 28.40 -9.00
N TYR A 38 23.45 28.80 -7.92
CA TYR A 38 23.19 30.08 -7.23
C TYR A 38 24.42 30.97 -7.08
N GLY A 39 25.61 30.49 -7.47
CA GLY A 39 26.87 31.22 -7.34
C GLY A 39 27.54 31.09 -5.96
N GLU A 40 28.82 31.41 -5.91
CA GLU A 40 29.67 31.25 -4.72
C GLU A 40 29.28 32.21 -3.58
N GLU A 41 28.84 33.43 -3.91
CA GLU A 41 28.42 34.45 -2.95
C GLU A 41 27.22 34.00 -2.09
N VAL A 42 26.28 33.23 -2.64
CA VAL A 42 25.13 32.68 -1.90
C VAL A 42 25.58 31.59 -0.92
N CYS A 43 26.61 30.82 -1.28
CA CYS A 43 27.19 29.81 -0.39
C CYS A 43 28.07 30.42 0.71
N GLU A 44 28.73 31.56 0.45
CA GLU A 44 29.61 32.24 1.42
C GLU A 44 28.86 33.19 2.35
N ALA A 45 27.78 33.84 1.89
CA ALA A 45 26.98 34.78 2.68
C ALA A 45 26.04 34.10 3.69
N GLY A 46 25.81 32.79 3.58
CA GLY A 46 24.82 32.06 4.37
C GLY A 46 25.40 30.85 5.08
N GLY A 47 25.70 30.97 6.38
CA GLY A 47 25.93 29.81 7.25
C GLY A 47 24.75 28.80 7.22
N SER A 48 23.55 29.24 6.80
CA SER A 48 22.36 28.39 6.71
C SER A 48 22.45 27.29 5.65
N VAL A 49 23.13 27.48 4.51
CA VAL A 49 23.16 26.45 3.43
C VAL A 49 23.92 25.20 3.87
N PHE A 50 25.03 25.38 4.58
CA PHE A 50 25.79 24.27 5.13
C PHE A 50 25.00 23.54 6.22
N ASP A 51 24.30 24.28 7.08
CA ASP A 51 23.43 23.72 8.10
C ASP A 51 22.25 22.96 7.49
N ASP A 52 21.64 23.48 6.42
CA ASP A 52 20.53 22.86 5.71
C ASP A 52 20.95 21.56 4.99
N ILE A 53 22.11 21.56 4.31
CA ILE A 53 22.70 20.35 3.71
C ILE A 53 23.04 19.34 4.81
N GLY A 54 23.59 19.80 5.93
CA GLY A 54 23.87 18.96 7.10
C GLY A 54 22.59 18.32 7.67
N ALA A 55 21.52 19.10 7.80
CA ALA A 55 20.21 18.65 8.25
C ALA A 55 19.59 17.63 7.28
N PHE A 56 19.75 17.85 5.97
CA PHE A 56 19.33 16.91 4.94
C PHE A 56 20.05 15.56 5.07
N CYS A 57 21.39 15.56 5.15
CA CYS A 57 22.17 14.34 5.31
C CYS A 57 21.78 13.58 6.59
N GLN A 58 21.60 14.29 7.71
CA GLN A 58 21.14 13.68 8.96
C GLN A 58 19.73 13.09 8.85
N ALA A 59 18.81 13.77 8.17
CA ALA A 59 17.46 13.26 7.95
C ALA A 59 17.47 12.00 7.09
N ARG A 60 18.32 11.99 6.06
CA ARG A 60 18.55 10.82 5.20
C ARG A 60 19.11 9.64 6.01
N ASP A 61 20.11 9.85 6.86
CA ASP A 61 20.70 8.77 7.66
C ASP A 61 19.70 8.14 8.62
N ARG A 62 18.85 8.97 9.23
CA ARG A 62 17.74 8.50 10.06
C ARG A 62 16.73 7.68 9.25
N ALA A 63 16.39 8.13 8.04
CA ALA A 63 15.47 7.44 7.14
C ALA A 63 16.01 6.09 6.65
N VAL A 64 17.30 6.05 6.28
CA VAL A 64 18.01 4.83 5.86
C VAL A 64 18.12 3.82 7.00
N SER A 65 18.29 4.30 8.23
CA SER A 65 18.44 3.48 9.43
C SER A 65 17.10 3.08 10.08
N ALA A 66 15.98 3.56 9.54
CA ALA A 66 14.66 3.31 10.11
C ALA A 66 14.29 1.82 10.04
N LYS A 67 13.71 1.30 11.12
CA LYS A 67 13.22 -0.07 11.22
C LYS A 67 11.69 -0.08 11.23
N ASN A 68 11.10 -1.20 10.86
CA ASN A 68 9.64 -1.35 10.82
C ASN A 68 9.19 -2.76 11.24
N SER A 69 10.01 -3.47 12.03
CA SER A 69 9.74 -4.86 12.44
C SER A 69 8.64 -4.97 13.51
N THR A 70 8.39 -3.89 14.25
CA THR A 70 7.31 -3.78 15.25
C THR A 70 6.38 -2.62 14.95
N ALA A 71 5.17 -2.61 15.54
CA ALA A 71 4.21 -1.52 15.35
C ALA A 71 4.80 -0.15 15.75
N LYS A 72 5.54 -0.10 16.87
CA LYS A 72 6.19 1.12 17.36
C LYS A 72 7.29 1.60 16.41
N GLU A 73 8.10 0.69 15.90
CA GLU A 73 9.14 1.00 14.91
C GLU A 73 8.53 1.48 13.60
N ALA A 74 7.50 0.80 13.08
CA ALA A 74 6.82 1.18 11.84
C ALA A 74 6.19 2.58 11.93
N GLN A 75 5.60 2.93 13.07
CA GLN A 75 5.06 4.29 13.30
C GLN A 75 6.16 5.34 13.36
N ALA A 76 7.26 5.06 14.08
CA ALA A 76 8.41 5.95 14.13
C ALA A 76 9.04 6.14 12.74
N ALA A 77 9.18 5.05 11.96
CA ALA A 77 9.66 5.10 10.59
C ALA A 77 8.75 5.93 9.68
N ALA A 78 7.43 5.82 9.81
CA ALA A 78 6.49 6.64 9.03
C ALA A 78 6.70 8.14 9.29
N VAL A 79 6.92 8.54 10.55
CA VAL A 79 7.24 9.95 10.90
C VAL A 79 8.59 10.36 10.33
N THR A 80 9.61 9.50 10.42
CA THR A 80 10.94 9.76 9.85
C THR A 80 10.88 9.96 8.34
N TYR A 81 10.19 9.10 7.60
CA TYR A 81 10.05 9.23 6.15
C TYR A 81 9.20 10.44 5.75
N ALA A 82 8.14 10.77 6.49
CA ALA A 82 7.35 11.97 6.24
C ALA A 82 8.19 13.25 6.43
N THR A 83 9.00 13.28 7.50
CA THR A 83 9.93 14.40 7.76
C THR A 83 10.97 14.49 6.65
N TYR A 84 11.55 13.35 6.25
CA TYR A 84 12.54 13.31 5.18
C TYR A 84 11.97 13.76 3.83
N LEU A 85 10.74 13.35 3.49
CA LEU A 85 10.04 13.78 2.27
C LEU A 85 9.73 15.27 2.26
N ALA A 86 9.38 15.86 3.41
CA ALA A 86 9.18 17.30 3.51
C ALA A 86 10.48 18.06 3.22
N ILE A 87 11.61 17.60 3.76
CA ILE A 87 12.93 18.19 3.50
C ILE A 87 13.32 17.99 2.02
N LEU A 88 13.14 16.78 1.47
CA LEU A 88 13.38 16.50 0.05
C LEU A 88 12.55 17.42 -0.86
N THR A 89 11.28 17.63 -0.56
CA THR A 89 10.40 18.50 -1.35
C THR A 89 10.84 19.96 -1.26
N ALA A 90 11.22 20.42 -0.06
CA ALA A 90 11.76 21.77 0.15
C ALA A 90 13.08 21.99 -0.61
N LEU A 91 13.89 20.93 -0.77
CA LEU A 91 15.16 20.97 -1.49
C LEU A 91 14.98 20.84 -3.02
N GLU A 92 14.05 20.00 -3.48
CA GLU A 92 13.81 19.75 -4.91
C GLU A 92 13.25 20.96 -5.63
N ARG A 93 12.42 21.79 -4.99
CA ARG A 93 11.81 22.93 -5.68
C ARG A 93 12.84 24.00 -6.09
N PRO A 94 13.72 24.49 -5.19
CA PRO A 94 14.80 25.40 -5.58
C PRO A 94 15.84 24.71 -6.47
N LEU A 95 16.27 23.49 -6.13
CA LEU A 95 17.32 22.85 -6.92
C LEU A 95 16.83 22.44 -8.31
N GLY A 96 15.60 21.94 -8.45
CA GLY A 96 15.05 21.44 -9.72
C GLY A 96 14.95 22.53 -10.78
N ASP A 97 14.46 23.72 -10.42
CA ASP A 97 14.38 24.87 -11.33
C ASP A 97 15.79 25.30 -11.77
N ALA A 98 16.74 25.38 -10.85
CA ALA A 98 18.11 25.81 -11.16
C ALA A 98 18.95 24.75 -11.88
N LEU A 99 18.68 23.46 -11.64
CA LEU A 99 19.35 22.34 -12.30
C LEU A 99 18.93 22.17 -13.76
N GLY A 100 17.74 22.65 -14.14
CA GLY A 100 17.24 22.59 -15.52
C GLY A 100 18.11 23.38 -16.52
N ASP A 101 18.80 24.40 -16.04
CA ASP A 101 19.62 25.32 -16.84
C ASP A 101 21.12 24.94 -16.89
N ILE A 102 21.55 23.96 -16.08
CA ILE A 102 22.95 23.53 -15.98
C ILE A 102 23.19 22.32 -16.89
N ASP A 103 24.24 22.38 -17.71
CA ASP A 103 24.67 21.24 -18.55
C ASP A 103 25.04 20.04 -17.65
N GLU A 104 24.40 18.89 -17.91
CA GLU A 104 24.51 17.65 -17.15
C GLU A 104 25.96 17.21 -16.89
N LYS A 105 26.89 17.53 -17.80
CA LYS A 105 28.30 17.19 -17.63
C LYS A 105 28.98 17.89 -16.45
N PHE A 106 28.41 19.00 -15.98
CA PHE A 106 28.88 19.76 -14.83
C PHE A 106 28.16 19.40 -13.53
N LEU A 107 27.06 18.64 -13.61
CA LEU A 107 26.33 18.23 -12.42
C LEU A 107 27.12 17.17 -11.65
N PRO A 108 27.31 17.34 -10.33
CA PRO A 108 27.97 16.35 -9.52
C PRO A 108 27.11 15.07 -9.47
N LYS A 109 27.78 13.92 -9.57
CA LYS A 109 27.12 12.62 -9.49
C LYS A 109 26.76 12.32 -8.04
N LEU A 110 25.54 12.66 -7.64
CA LEU A 110 25.00 12.30 -6.33
C LEU A 110 24.86 10.77 -6.23
N PRO A 111 25.36 10.12 -5.17
CA PRO A 111 25.40 8.67 -5.11
C PRO A 111 24.12 8.11 -4.46
N PHE A 112 22.95 8.25 -5.08
CA PHE A 112 21.74 7.60 -4.56
C PHE A 112 21.67 6.14 -5.02
N GLY A 113 21.49 5.23 -4.06
CA GLY A 113 21.43 3.79 -4.27
C GLY A 113 20.16 3.18 -3.68
N TRP A 114 19.49 2.35 -4.46
CA TRP A 114 18.30 1.61 -4.06
C TRP A 114 18.47 0.13 -4.34
N ARG A 115 18.12 -0.73 -3.39
CA ARG A 115 18.03 -2.18 -3.61
C ARG A 115 16.56 -2.57 -3.72
N SER A 116 16.23 -3.33 -4.76
CA SER A 116 14.85 -3.71 -5.00
C SER A 116 14.31 -4.61 -3.89
N ALA A 117 13.08 -4.34 -3.50
CA ALA A 117 12.30 -5.15 -2.58
C ALA A 117 11.64 -6.36 -3.26
N LEU A 118 11.40 -6.26 -4.57
CA LEU A 118 10.64 -7.24 -5.34
C LEU A 118 11.54 -8.14 -6.19
N GLU A 119 12.62 -7.59 -6.76
CA GLU A 119 13.61 -8.33 -7.53
C GLU A 119 14.85 -8.63 -6.67
N LYS A 120 15.22 -9.91 -6.60
CA LYS A 120 16.43 -10.32 -5.89
C LYS A 120 17.66 -9.78 -6.60
N ASP A 121 18.59 -9.20 -5.86
CA ASP A 121 19.89 -8.70 -6.35
C ASP A 121 19.79 -7.54 -7.35
N ALA A 122 18.59 -6.97 -7.56
CA ALA A 122 18.43 -5.76 -8.36
C ALA A 122 18.81 -4.52 -7.54
N GLU A 123 19.76 -3.75 -8.06
CA GLU A 123 20.22 -2.49 -7.46
C GLU A 123 20.18 -1.39 -8.53
N ALA A 124 19.63 -0.22 -8.17
CA ALA A 124 19.67 0.98 -8.97
C ALA A 124 20.58 2.00 -8.31
N LYS A 125 21.53 2.54 -9.09
CA LYS A 125 22.36 3.67 -8.69
C LYS A 125 22.12 4.80 -9.67
N MET A 126 21.54 5.90 -9.20
CA MET A 126 21.23 7.05 -10.04
C MET A 126 21.55 8.33 -9.29
N SER A 127 22.02 9.34 -10.02
CA SER A 127 22.29 10.68 -9.46
C SER A 127 21.09 11.61 -9.58
N LEU A 128 19.90 11.11 -9.25
CA LEU A 128 18.64 11.84 -9.39
C LEU A 128 17.94 11.97 -8.03
N LEU A 129 17.63 13.20 -7.62
CA LEU A 129 16.80 13.46 -6.42
C LEU A 129 15.44 12.76 -6.50
N HIS A 130 14.86 12.66 -7.70
CA HIS A 130 13.62 11.92 -7.91
C HIS A 130 13.71 10.44 -7.54
N LEU A 131 14.86 9.78 -7.73
CA LEU A 131 15.04 8.38 -7.27
C LEU A 131 14.95 8.32 -5.74
N GLU A 132 15.61 9.25 -5.06
CA GLU A 132 15.59 9.35 -3.60
C GLU A 132 14.17 9.68 -3.07
N ARG A 133 13.44 10.58 -3.74
CA ARG A 133 12.02 10.85 -3.44
C ARG A 133 11.14 9.63 -3.65
N GLY A 134 11.30 8.93 -4.78
CA GLY A 134 10.53 7.72 -5.07
C GLY A 134 10.77 6.62 -4.03
N ALA A 135 12.04 6.42 -3.66
CA ALA A 135 12.46 5.55 -2.58
C ALA A 135 11.83 5.93 -1.22
N ALA A 136 11.84 7.21 -0.87
CA ALA A 136 11.26 7.71 0.37
C ALA A 136 9.72 7.57 0.39
N LEU A 137 9.02 7.82 -0.73
CA LEU A 137 7.58 7.59 -0.88
C LEU A 137 7.22 6.11 -0.73
N TRP A 138 7.96 5.23 -1.38
CA TRP A 138 7.78 3.79 -1.23
C TRP A 138 7.94 3.36 0.23
N ASN A 139 9.01 3.79 0.89
CA ASN A 139 9.27 3.44 2.29
C ASN A 139 8.23 4.04 3.25
N LEU A 140 7.74 5.26 2.99
CA LEU A 140 6.62 5.86 3.72
C LEU A 140 5.37 4.99 3.59
N ALA A 141 5.06 4.52 2.37
CA ALA A 141 3.93 3.65 2.13
C ALA A 141 4.04 2.34 2.90
N MET A 142 5.21 1.69 2.83
CA MET A 142 5.49 0.43 3.50
C MET A 142 5.45 0.57 5.03
N ALA A 143 6.01 1.65 5.59
CA ALA A 143 5.96 1.92 7.03
C ALA A 143 4.52 2.13 7.53
N ASN A 144 3.69 2.85 6.76
CA ASN A 144 2.29 3.04 7.08
C ASN A 144 1.48 1.76 6.92
N ALA A 145 1.69 1.00 5.84
CA ALA A 145 1.02 -0.28 5.63
C ALA A 145 1.33 -1.26 6.78
N SER A 146 2.60 -1.35 7.22
CA SER A 146 2.99 -2.12 8.41
C SER A 146 2.37 -1.59 9.70
N SER A 147 2.28 -0.27 9.88
CA SER A 147 1.62 0.34 11.04
C SER A 147 0.13 -0.01 11.08
N GLY A 148 -0.57 0.08 9.95
CA GLY A 148 -1.98 -0.32 9.84
C GLY A 148 -2.17 -1.81 10.10
N ALA A 149 -1.32 -2.64 9.53
CA ALA A 149 -1.31 -4.10 9.65
C ALA A 149 -1.12 -4.61 11.09
N LEU A 150 -0.23 -3.97 11.86
CA LEU A 150 0.17 -4.44 13.19
C LEU A 150 -0.69 -3.89 14.34
N LEU A 151 -1.51 -2.86 14.09
CA LEU A 151 -2.42 -2.33 15.09
C LEU A 151 -3.54 -3.32 15.41
N PRO A 152 -3.99 -3.41 16.68
CA PRO A 152 -5.16 -4.21 17.02
C PRO A 152 -6.44 -3.62 16.40
N ARG A 153 -7.52 -4.39 16.48
CA ARG A 153 -8.83 -4.12 15.84
C ARG A 153 -9.99 -4.36 16.81
N ASP A 154 -9.73 -4.20 18.09
CA ASP A 154 -10.68 -4.43 19.18
C ASP A 154 -11.46 -3.16 19.56
N SER A 155 -10.92 -1.97 19.27
CA SER A 155 -11.51 -0.67 19.62
C SER A 155 -11.67 0.25 18.41
N GLU A 156 -12.68 1.13 18.45
CA GLU A 156 -12.96 2.09 17.36
C GLU A 156 -11.75 2.99 17.06
N GLU A 157 -11.06 3.46 18.10
CA GLU A 157 -9.88 4.33 17.98
C GLU A 157 -8.72 3.65 17.25
N GLU A 158 -8.44 2.39 17.54
CA GLU A 158 -7.35 1.66 16.87
C GLU A 158 -7.69 1.33 15.42
N VAL A 159 -8.94 0.94 15.16
CA VAL A 159 -9.44 0.72 13.80
C VAL A 159 -9.35 2.00 12.98
N LYS A 160 -9.71 3.16 13.57
CA LYS A 160 -9.61 4.47 12.93
C LYS A 160 -8.16 4.84 12.62
N LYS A 161 -7.23 4.63 13.56
CA LYS A 161 -5.79 4.85 13.34
C LYS A 161 -5.27 4.01 12.19
N ALA A 162 -5.61 2.74 12.15
CA ALA A 162 -5.13 1.86 11.10
C ALA A 162 -5.76 2.13 9.73
N THR A 163 -7.04 2.50 9.70
CA THR A 163 -7.69 3.02 8.50
C THR A 163 -6.88 4.20 7.94
N ARG A 164 -6.51 5.16 8.80
CA ARG A 164 -5.68 6.31 8.40
C ARG A 164 -4.32 5.88 7.85
N HIS A 165 -3.65 4.93 8.50
CA HIS A 165 -2.38 4.41 8.01
C HIS A 165 -2.49 3.80 6.60
N PHE A 166 -3.48 2.94 6.35
CA PHE A 166 -3.67 2.39 5.00
C PHE A 166 -4.02 3.46 3.96
N GLN A 167 -4.81 4.47 4.32
CA GLN A 167 -5.10 5.60 3.40
C GLN A 167 -3.86 6.46 3.10
N VAL A 168 -2.97 6.65 4.08
CA VAL A 168 -1.68 7.33 3.87
C VAL A 168 -0.76 6.47 3.00
N ALA A 169 -0.73 5.15 3.21
CA ALA A 169 0.04 4.24 2.36
C ALA A 169 -0.43 4.27 0.90
N ALA A 170 -1.76 4.24 0.67
CA ALA A 170 -2.34 4.43 -0.65
C ALA A 170 -1.93 5.77 -1.27
N GLY A 171 -2.00 6.86 -0.49
CA GLY A 171 -1.60 8.20 -0.92
C GLY A 171 -0.14 8.28 -1.37
N ALA A 172 0.77 7.71 -0.58
CA ALA A 172 2.19 7.67 -0.91
C ALA A 172 2.49 6.86 -2.18
N LEU A 173 1.76 5.76 -2.42
CA LEU A 173 1.87 4.96 -3.64
C LEU A 173 1.27 5.66 -4.87
N ASP A 174 0.17 6.41 -4.70
CA ASP A 174 -0.41 7.23 -5.76
C ASP A 174 0.52 8.39 -6.16
N GLU A 175 1.15 9.03 -5.18
CA GLU A 175 2.16 10.05 -5.45
C GLU A 175 3.39 9.45 -6.15
N LEU A 176 3.85 8.28 -5.71
CA LEU A 176 4.95 7.56 -6.37
C LEU A 176 4.60 7.20 -7.82
N ALA A 177 3.38 6.72 -8.06
CA ALA A 177 2.88 6.43 -9.39
C ALA A 177 2.84 7.70 -10.27
N THR A 178 2.44 8.84 -9.70
CA THR A 178 2.38 10.14 -10.38
C THR A 178 3.76 10.75 -10.62
N LEU A 179 4.71 10.54 -9.70
CA LEU A 179 6.10 10.98 -9.83
C LEU A 179 6.70 10.45 -11.13
N GLY A 180 6.29 9.23 -11.51
CA GLY A 180 6.57 8.67 -12.83
C GLY A 180 8.07 8.71 -13.12
N LEU A 181 8.85 7.86 -12.44
CA LEU A 181 10.32 7.72 -12.55
C LEU A 181 10.84 7.38 -13.96
N VAL A 182 10.02 7.55 -14.98
CA VAL A 182 10.47 7.91 -16.32
C VAL A 182 11.45 9.04 -16.18
N VAL A 183 12.71 8.70 -16.41
CA VAL A 183 13.81 9.62 -16.35
C VAL A 183 13.54 10.72 -17.37
N LYS A 184 12.94 11.83 -16.92
CA LYS A 184 12.90 13.12 -17.59
C LYS A 184 14.11 13.88 -17.08
N ILE A 185 15.30 13.53 -17.57
CA ILE A 185 16.45 14.44 -17.44
C ILE A 185 16.24 15.53 -18.50
N ALA A 186 16.17 16.79 -18.07
CA ALA A 186 16.12 17.96 -18.95
C ALA A 186 15.08 17.87 -20.10
N GLY A 187 13.85 17.48 -19.77
CA GLY A 187 12.75 17.38 -20.74
C GLY A 187 12.84 16.22 -21.75
N ARG A 188 13.83 15.33 -21.65
CA ARG A 188 13.95 14.14 -22.52
C ARG A 188 13.41 12.89 -21.84
N ASP A 189 12.45 12.24 -22.50
CA ASP A 189 12.00 10.89 -22.16
C ASP A 189 13.11 9.88 -22.50
N LEU A 190 13.83 9.38 -21.49
CA LEU A 190 14.89 8.38 -21.70
C LEU A 190 14.36 7.04 -22.28
N ARG A 191 13.05 6.81 -22.38
CA ARG A 191 12.51 5.66 -23.10
C ARG A 191 12.72 5.79 -24.62
N GLN A 192 12.82 7.03 -25.13
CA GLN A 192 12.78 7.31 -26.57
C GLN A 192 14.17 7.50 -27.21
N ASN A 193 15.24 7.73 -26.43
CA ASN A 193 16.55 8.00 -27.02
C ASN A 193 17.74 7.35 -26.26
N PRO A 194 17.97 6.04 -26.44
CA PRO A 194 19.01 5.30 -25.72
C PRO A 194 20.45 5.54 -26.19
N GLY A 195 20.66 6.27 -27.30
CA GLY A 195 21.99 6.38 -27.95
C GLY A 195 22.90 7.51 -27.45
N SER A 196 22.46 8.39 -26.55
CA SER A 196 23.19 9.64 -26.24
C SER A 196 23.99 9.61 -24.93
N MET A 197 23.91 8.55 -24.13
CA MET A 197 24.76 8.41 -22.93
C MET A 197 25.82 7.35 -23.18
N GLY A 198 27.07 7.79 -23.36
CA GLY A 198 28.21 6.90 -23.51
C GLY A 198 28.27 5.87 -22.38
N GLY A 199 28.04 4.60 -22.72
CA GLY A 199 28.32 3.44 -21.86
C GLY A 199 27.38 3.19 -20.67
N TRP A 200 26.36 4.01 -20.41
CA TRP A 200 25.36 3.72 -19.37
C TRP A 200 24.28 2.79 -19.95
N SER A 201 24.24 1.53 -19.50
CA SER A 201 23.09 0.66 -19.73
C SER A 201 21.84 1.36 -19.19
N LYS A 202 20.72 1.29 -19.93
CA LYS A 202 19.43 1.92 -19.56
C LYS A 202 19.18 1.75 -18.05
N PRO A 203 19.14 2.82 -17.23
CA PRO A 203 18.78 2.66 -15.84
C PRO A 203 17.30 2.30 -15.79
N LYS A 204 17.01 0.99 -15.65
CA LYS A 204 15.66 0.50 -15.41
C LYS A 204 15.34 0.83 -13.94
N PRO A 205 14.29 1.64 -13.67
CA PRO A 205 13.89 1.87 -12.28
C PRO A 205 13.51 0.53 -11.64
N PRO A 206 13.77 0.35 -10.33
CA PRO A 206 13.30 -0.82 -9.60
C PRO A 206 11.79 -1.00 -9.80
N PRO A 207 11.28 -2.23 -10.03
CA PRO A 207 9.89 -2.44 -10.41
C PRO A 207 8.88 -1.86 -9.43
N GLU A 208 9.18 -1.82 -8.14
CA GLU A 208 8.32 -1.26 -7.10
C GLU A 208 8.10 0.24 -7.24
N LEU A 209 9.04 0.95 -7.85
CA LEU A 209 8.96 2.39 -8.04
C LEU A 209 8.28 2.76 -9.38
N GLU A 210 7.91 1.76 -10.19
CA GLU A 210 7.16 1.97 -11.44
C GLU A 210 5.66 2.17 -11.15
N GLU A 211 5.00 3.00 -11.97
CA GLU A 211 3.55 3.23 -11.91
C GLU A 211 2.75 1.92 -11.99
N THR A 212 3.19 1.00 -12.85
CA THR A 212 2.56 -0.31 -13.06
C THR A 212 2.56 -1.18 -11.80
N THR A 213 3.43 -0.90 -10.83
CA THR A 213 3.46 -1.60 -9.54
C THR A 213 2.84 -0.78 -8.42
N ALA A 214 3.19 0.50 -8.33
CA ALA A 214 2.72 1.38 -7.26
C ALA A 214 1.19 1.53 -7.27
N LYS A 215 0.57 1.69 -8.45
CA LYS A 215 -0.87 1.94 -8.58
C LYS A 215 -1.74 0.74 -8.18
N PRO A 216 -1.45 -0.51 -8.61
CA PRO A 216 -2.14 -1.69 -8.08
C PRO A 216 -1.99 -1.86 -6.56
N LEU A 217 -0.80 -1.58 -6.01
CA LEU A 217 -0.57 -1.66 -4.57
C LEU A 217 -1.33 -0.56 -3.80
N SER A 218 -1.49 0.63 -4.38
CA SER A 218 -2.35 1.69 -3.82
C SER A 218 -3.80 1.22 -3.72
N ALA A 219 -4.34 0.61 -4.78
CA ALA A 219 -5.69 0.03 -4.77
C ALA A 219 -5.86 -1.04 -3.68
N LEU A 220 -4.83 -1.87 -3.45
CA LEU A 220 -4.82 -2.84 -2.35
C LEU A 220 -4.86 -2.14 -0.97
N MET A 221 -4.10 -1.07 -0.77
CA MET A 221 -4.14 -0.29 0.48
C MET A 221 -5.53 0.34 0.72
N VAL A 222 -6.20 0.81 -0.33
CA VAL A 222 -7.59 1.29 -0.25
C VAL A 222 -8.55 0.18 0.17
N ALA A 223 -8.38 -1.04 -0.34
CA ALA A 223 -9.20 -2.18 0.03
C ALA A 223 -9.05 -2.54 1.53
N PHE A 224 -7.82 -2.58 2.05
CA PHE A 224 -7.59 -2.78 3.49
C PHE A 224 -8.16 -1.66 4.36
N ALA A 225 -8.06 -0.40 3.90
CA ALA A 225 -8.71 0.72 4.59
C ALA A 225 -10.24 0.55 4.62
N GLN A 226 -10.86 0.10 3.52
CA GLN A 226 -12.29 -0.15 3.45
C GLN A 226 -12.71 -1.30 4.38
N GLU A 227 -11.93 -2.38 4.47
CA GLU A 227 -12.15 -3.47 5.44
C GLU A 227 -12.10 -2.94 6.88
N CYS A 228 -11.15 -2.05 7.20
CA CYS A 228 -11.11 -1.41 8.51
C CYS A 228 -12.36 -0.57 8.78
N LEU A 229 -12.89 0.15 7.79
CA LEU A 229 -14.15 0.88 7.93
C LEU A 229 -15.35 -0.06 8.18
N CYS A 230 -15.33 -1.27 7.59
CA CYS A 230 -16.34 -2.30 7.88
C CYS A 230 -16.26 -2.67 9.36
N ARG A 231 -15.07 -3.00 9.87
CA ARG A 231 -14.84 -3.34 11.29
C ARG A 231 -15.27 -2.21 12.22
N MET A 232 -14.95 -0.96 11.87
CA MET A 232 -15.34 0.22 12.63
C MET A 232 -16.86 0.32 12.73
N ALA A 233 -17.58 0.09 11.65
CA ALA A 233 -19.05 0.10 11.64
C ALA A 233 -19.65 -0.98 12.55
N GLU A 234 -19.00 -2.13 12.72
CA GLU A 234 -19.42 -3.16 13.68
C GLU A 234 -19.25 -2.69 15.11
N LEU A 235 -18.08 -2.14 15.44
CA LEU A 235 -17.76 -1.66 16.79
C LEU A 235 -18.66 -0.48 17.20
N SER A 236 -18.97 0.43 16.26
CA SER A 236 -19.89 1.54 16.50
C SER A 236 -21.37 1.14 16.46
N GLY A 237 -21.69 -0.16 16.40
CA GLY A 237 -23.07 -0.66 16.43
C GLY A 237 -23.94 -0.20 15.25
N LYS A 238 -23.36 0.01 14.06
CA LYS A 238 -24.13 0.38 12.87
C LYS A 238 -25.09 -0.74 12.47
N ALA A 239 -26.25 -0.36 11.93
CA ALA A 239 -27.27 -1.30 11.46
C ALA A 239 -26.73 -2.26 10.38
N ALA A 240 -27.30 -3.46 10.31
CA ALA A 240 -26.89 -4.52 9.40
C ALA A 240 -26.88 -4.06 7.93
N GLY A 241 -27.89 -3.30 7.48
CA GLY A 241 -27.94 -2.76 6.12
C GLY A 241 -26.76 -1.83 5.79
N THR A 242 -26.40 -0.92 6.71
CA THR A 242 -25.22 -0.04 6.54
C THR A 242 -23.93 -0.84 6.49
N ARG A 243 -23.79 -1.85 7.37
CA ARG A 243 -22.62 -2.73 7.38
C ARG A 243 -22.51 -3.55 6.11
N ALA A 244 -23.63 -4.03 5.56
CA ALA A 244 -23.67 -4.76 4.29
C ALA A 244 -23.25 -3.87 3.11
N ILE A 245 -23.69 -2.61 3.05
CA ILE A 245 -23.25 -1.64 2.02
C ILE A 245 -21.73 -1.41 2.10
N LEU A 246 -21.18 -1.23 3.30
CA LEU A 246 -19.73 -1.05 3.49
C LEU A 246 -18.95 -2.31 3.12
N GLY A 247 -19.47 -3.48 3.53
CA GLY A 247 -18.87 -4.77 3.24
C GLY A 247 -18.86 -5.08 1.74
N MET A 248 -19.95 -4.82 1.04
CA MET A 248 -19.97 -4.92 -0.43
C MET A 248 -19.01 -3.91 -1.07
N GLY A 249 -18.83 -2.73 -0.48
CA GLY A 249 -17.77 -1.81 -0.89
C GLY A 249 -16.36 -2.41 -0.75
N ALA A 250 -16.08 -3.16 0.32
CA ALA A 250 -14.82 -3.89 0.47
C ALA A 250 -14.67 -5.02 -0.57
N VAL A 251 -15.76 -5.75 -0.88
CA VAL A 251 -15.78 -6.74 -1.97
C VAL A 251 -15.38 -6.11 -3.29
N ASP A 252 -15.96 -4.95 -3.63
CA ASP A 252 -15.66 -4.21 -4.86
C ASP A 252 -14.22 -3.69 -4.88
N ALA A 253 -13.73 -3.16 -3.75
CA ALA A 253 -12.37 -2.65 -3.62
C ALA A 253 -11.30 -3.75 -3.79
N PHE A 254 -11.48 -4.91 -3.15
CA PHE A 254 -10.57 -6.05 -3.33
C PHE A 254 -10.67 -6.65 -4.73
N ALA A 255 -11.86 -6.66 -5.35
CA ALA A 255 -12.00 -7.07 -6.75
C ALA A 255 -11.21 -6.16 -7.69
N ALA A 256 -11.32 -4.83 -7.53
CA ALA A 256 -10.57 -3.86 -8.31
C ALA A 256 -9.06 -4.00 -8.11
N ALA A 257 -8.61 -4.20 -6.86
CA ALA A 257 -7.20 -4.44 -6.55
C ALA A 257 -6.68 -5.73 -7.20
N ALA A 258 -7.43 -6.84 -7.13
CA ALA A 258 -7.07 -8.12 -7.75
C ALA A 258 -6.92 -7.99 -9.28
N THR A 259 -7.85 -7.27 -9.93
CA THR A 259 -7.77 -6.98 -11.37
C THR A 259 -6.53 -6.16 -11.69
N ALA A 260 -6.26 -5.09 -10.95
CA ALA A 260 -5.09 -4.25 -11.16
C ALA A 260 -3.77 -5.03 -10.99
N LEU A 261 -3.65 -5.84 -9.93
CA LEU A 261 -2.46 -6.66 -9.67
C LEU A 261 -2.19 -7.67 -10.80
N SER A 262 -3.26 -8.25 -11.35
CA SER A 262 -3.18 -9.23 -12.43
C SER A 262 -2.81 -8.57 -13.77
N SER A 263 -3.49 -7.48 -14.13
CA SER A 263 -3.29 -6.78 -15.41
C SER A 263 -1.88 -6.20 -15.57
N HIS A 264 -1.25 -5.79 -14.47
CA HIS A 264 0.09 -5.20 -14.50
C HIS A 264 1.22 -6.19 -14.19
N GLY A 265 0.92 -7.48 -14.00
CA GLY A 265 1.92 -8.52 -13.75
C GLY A 265 2.65 -8.40 -12.40
N VAL A 266 2.19 -7.50 -11.51
CA VAL A 266 2.73 -7.28 -10.16
C VAL A 266 2.68 -8.56 -9.35
N ASP A 267 1.64 -9.36 -9.54
CA ASP A 267 1.43 -10.63 -8.84
C ASP A 267 2.66 -11.56 -8.91
N LYS A 268 3.36 -11.59 -10.04
CA LYS A 268 4.60 -12.37 -10.18
C LYS A 268 5.73 -11.83 -9.30
N ALA A 269 5.88 -10.51 -9.26
CA ALA A 269 6.89 -9.82 -8.46
C ALA A 269 6.65 -10.02 -6.96
N VAL A 270 5.38 -10.15 -6.57
CA VAL A 270 4.96 -10.47 -5.20
C VAL A 270 4.61 -11.95 -5.01
N LYS A 271 5.06 -12.86 -5.89
CA LYS A 271 4.92 -14.32 -5.75
C LYS A 271 3.48 -14.82 -5.47
N GLY A 272 2.46 -14.19 -6.05
CA GLY A 272 1.08 -14.66 -5.94
C GLY A 272 0.32 -14.25 -4.67
N TRP A 273 1.01 -13.72 -3.65
CA TRP A 273 0.36 -13.53 -2.33
C TRP A 273 -0.69 -12.43 -2.38
N ALA A 274 -0.42 -11.31 -3.06
CA ALA A 274 -1.31 -10.16 -3.05
C ALA A 274 -2.64 -10.47 -3.76
N LEU A 275 -2.59 -11.25 -4.83
CA LEU A 275 -3.78 -11.72 -5.50
C LEU A 275 -4.57 -12.71 -4.64
N ALA A 276 -3.88 -13.69 -4.01
CA ALA A 276 -4.51 -14.63 -3.10
C ALA A 276 -5.19 -13.91 -1.91
N GLU A 277 -4.51 -12.92 -1.33
CA GLU A 277 -5.03 -12.07 -0.25
C GLU A 277 -6.28 -11.32 -0.69
N CYS A 278 -6.25 -10.67 -1.85
CA CYS A 278 -7.43 -9.98 -2.39
C CYS A 278 -8.61 -10.93 -2.57
N GLN A 279 -8.37 -12.11 -3.14
CA GLN A 279 -9.42 -13.10 -3.41
C GLN A 279 -10.01 -13.64 -2.10
N ALA A 280 -9.16 -14.00 -1.15
CA ALA A 280 -9.57 -14.53 0.15
C ALA A 280 -10.37 -13.50 0.96
N ARG A 281 -9.86 -12.26 1.07
CA ARG A 281 -10.53 -11.14 1.76
C ARG A 281 -11.85 -10.76 1.12
N ARG A 282 -11.90 -10.72 -0.21
CA ARG A 282 -13.13 -10.45 -0.97
C ARG A 282 -14.22 -11.47 -0.65
N GLU A 283 -13.91 -12.76 -0.72
CA GLU A 283 -14.92 -13.81 -0.49
C GLU A 283 -15.27 -13.92 1.00
N MET A 284 -14.33 -13.67 1.91
CA MET A 284 -14.61 -13.54 3.34
C MET A 284 -15.61 -12.41 3.62
N GLN A 285 -15.38 -11.22 3.05
CA GLN A 285 -16.28 -10.08 3.25
C GLN A 285 -17.66 -10.34 2.63
N ARG A 286 -17.71 -10.99 1.47
CA ARG A 286 -18.96 -11.43 0.82
C ARG A 286 -19.73 -12.37 1.75
N ALA A 287 -19.05 -13.35 2.36
CA ALA A 287 -19.66 -14.27 3.31
C ALA A 287 -20.25 -13.54 4.52
N LEU A 288 -19.51 -12.59 5.11
CA LEU A 288 -19.98 -11.77 6.22
C LEU A 288 -21.21 -10.92 5.83
N CYS A 289 -21.26 -10.38 4.61
CA CYS A 289 -22.43 -9.63 4.14
C CYS A 289 -23.69 -10.49 4.10
N PHE A 290 -23.62 -11.68 3.49
CA PHE A 290 -24.76 -12.59 3.48
C PHE A 290 -25.12 -13.08 4.88
N TRP A 291 -24.14 -13.32 5.74
CA TRP A 291 -24.37 -13.69 7.14
C TRP A 291 -25.15 -12.61 7.91
N MET A 292 -24.82 -11.33 7.72
CA MET A 292 -25.55 -10.23 8.36
C MET A 292 -27.00 -10.11 7.86
N LEU A 293 -27.23 -10.36 6.58
CA LEU A 293 -28.57 -10.38 5.99
C LEU A 293 -29.38 -11.59 6.48
N ALA A 294 -28.72 -12.72 6.73
CA ALA A 294 -29.27 -13.94 7.32
C ALA A 294 -29.50 -13.84 8.84
N THR A 295 -29.96 -12.69 9.34
CA THR A 295 -30.25 -12.50 10.78
C THR A 295 -31.73 -12.24 11.04
N PRO A 296 -32.28 -12.70 12.17
CA PRO A 296 -33.69 -12.44 12.52
C PRO A 296 -34.05 -10.96 12.57
N ALA A 297 -33.07 -10.08 12.84
CA ALA A 297 -33.25 -8.63 12.83
C ALA A 297 -33.63 -8.06 11.46
N GLN A 298 -33.35 -8.78 10.37
CA GLN A 298 -33.81 -8.40 9.02
C GLN A 298 -35.17 -8.99 8.68
N ASN A 299 -35.71 -9.84 9.56
CA ASN A 299 -36.97 -10.57 9.39
C ASN A 299 -37.10 -11.27 8.01
N PRO A 300 -36.08 -12.00 7.53
CA PRO A 300 -36.20 -12.77 6.29
C PRO A 300 -37.19 -13.93 6.51
N GLY A 301 -37.88 -14.33 5.44
CA GLY A 301 -38.61 -15.62 5.45
C GLY A 301 -37.63 -16.78 5.70
N PHE A 302 -38.09 -17.90 6.22
CA PHE A 302 -37.25 -19.08 6.46
C PHE A 302 -36.59 -19.58 5.16
N GLY A 303 -37.31 -19.57 4.03
CA GLY A 303 -36.74 -19.93 2.73
C GLY A 303 -35.60 -18.98 2.32
N GLU A 304 -35.79 -17.68 2.50
CA GLU A 304 -34.78 -16.65 2.24
C GLU A 304 -33.57 -16.79 3.18
N LEU A 305 -33.81 -17.11 4.46
CA LEU A 305 -32.77 -17.34 5.46
C LEU A 305 -31.87 -18.53 5.07
N VAL A 306 -32.45 -19.62 4.58
CA VAL A 306 -31.71 -20.75 4.00
C VAL A 306 -30.87 -20.30 2.81
N ALA A 307 -31.46 -19.55 1.87
CA ALA A 307 -30.77 -19.06 0.68
C ALA A 307 -29.58 -18.15 1.03
N LEU A 308 -29.77 -17.16 1.91
CA LEU A 308 -28.71 -16.25 2.35
C LEU A 308 -27.59 -16.98 3.09
N THR A 309 -27.93 -17.92 3.97
CA THR A 309 -26.93 -18.70 4.71
C THR A 309 -26.16 -19.64 3.78
N ALA A 310 -26.80 -20.21 2.76
CA ALA A 310 -26.12 -21.01 1.73
C ALA A 310 -25.08 -20.19 0.97
N ARG A 311 -25.39 -18.93 0.68
CA ARG A 311 -24.47 -17.98 0.04
C ARG A 311 -23.30 -17.60 0.94
N ALA A 312 -23.56 -17.39 2.23
CA ALA A 312 -22.52 -17.16 3.22
C ALA A 312 -21.55 -18.35 3.31
N ALA A 313 -22.07 -19.58 3.39
CA ALA A 313 -21.26 -20.81 3.46
C ALA A 313 -20.45 -21.04 2.17
N SER A 314 -21.05 -20.82 1.00
CA SER A 314 -20.36 -20.93 -0.29
C SER A 314 -19.22 -19.92 -0.43
N ALA A 315 -19.46 -18.65 -0.07
CA ALA A 315 -18.43 -17.62 -0.10
C ALA A 315 -17.31 -17.88 0.93
N ALA A 316 -17.66 -18.35 2.13
CA ALA A 316 -16.65 -18.72 3.13
C ALA A 316 -15.77 -19.90 2.64
N SER A 317 -16.36 -20.88 1.96
CA SER A 317 -15.61 -21.97 1.32
C SER A 317 -14.66 -21.47 0.22
N ALA A 318 -15.12 -20.52 -0.62
CA ALA A 318 -14.28 -19.89 -1.62
C ALA A 318 -13.11 -19.10 -1.00
N ALA A 319 -13.36 -18.43 0.14
CA ALA A 319 -12.31 -17.72 0.90
C ALA A 319 -11.21 -18.68 1.38
N VAL A 320 -11.59 -19.81 1.99
CA VAL A 320 -10.64 -20.87 2.40
C VAL A 320 -9.86 -21.42 1.20
N GLY A 321 -10.53 -21.60 0.07
CA GLY A 321 -9.89 -22.04 -1.18
C GLY A 321 -8.78 -21.09 -1.66
N ALA A 322 -9.01 -19.78 -1.55
CA ALA A 322 -8.05 -18.73 -1.91
C ALA A 322 -6.96 -18.54 -0.85
N ALA A 323 -7.22 -18.89 0.41
CA ALA A 323 -6.32 -18.64 1.54
C ALA A 323 -5.17 -19.65 1.71
N LYS A 324 -5.09 -20.71 0.89
CA LYS A 324 -4.13 -21.83 1.06
C LYS A 324 -2.66 -21.45 1.19
N ASN A 325 -2.26 -20.28 0.70
CA ASN A 325 -0.88 -19.80 0.74
C ASN A 325 -0.71 -18.57 1.65
N LEU A 326 -1.74 -18.23 2.44
CA LEU A 326 -1.72 -17.15 3.41
C LEU A 326 -1.21 -17.67 4.76
N PRO A 327 -0.86 -16.79 5.71
CA PRO A 327 -0.50 -17.19 7.06
C PRO A 327 -1.59 -18.06 7.72
N GLU A 328 -1.17 -19.10 8.46
CA GLU A 328 -2.07 -20.06 9.13
C GLU A 328 -3.16 -19.38 9.97
N VAL A 329 -2.82 -18.29 10.66
CA VAL A 329 -3.78 -17.52 11.47
C VAL A 329 -4.92 -16.93 10.62
N GLU A 330 -4.62 -16.47 9.41
CA GLU A 330 -5.63 -15.89 8.49
C GLU A 330 -6.46 -16.98 7.83
N GLU A 331 -5.82 -18.08 7.44
CA GLU A 331 -6.51 -19.27 6.94
C GLU A 331 -7.49 -19.83 7.99
N GLN A 332 -7.07 -19.93 9.25
CA GLN A 332 -7.90 -20.45 10.33
C GLN A 332 -9.14 -19.58 10.57
N GLN A 333 -9.01 -18.25 10.53
CA GLN A 333 -10.16 -17.34 10.66
C GLN A 333 -11.23 -17.59 9.57
N MET A 334 -10.80 -17.86 8.34
CA MET A 334 -11.72 -18.16 7.24
C MET A 334 -12.35 -19.55 7.39
N ARG A 335 -11.59 -20.52 7.91
CA ARG A 335 -12.10 -21.86 8.24
C ARG A 335 -13.15 -21.81 9.35
N ASP A 336 -12.93 -21.03 10.40
CA ASP A 336 -13.90 -20.86 11.49
C ASP A 336 -15.24 -20.30 10.98
N LEU A 337 -15.18 -19.31 10.08
CA LEU A 337 -16.35 -18.77 9.41
C LEU A 337 -17.04 -19.82 8.52
N GLN A 338 -16.28 -20.61 7.76
CA GLN A 338 -16.80 -21.68 6.91
C GLN A 338 -17.55 -22.74 7.72
N VAL A 339 -16.96 -23.22 8.83
CA VAL A 339 -17.59 -24.20 9.73
C VAL A 339 -18.88 -23.62 10.30
N THR A 340 -18.81 -22.42 10.89
CA THR A 340 -19.98 -21.75 11.47
C THR A 340 -21.12 -21.59 10.47
N ALA A 341 -20.81 -21.17 9.25
CA ALA A 341 -21.82 -20.96 8.21
C ALA A 341 -22.41 -22.29 7.69
N SER A 342 -21.58 -23.33 7.55
CA SER A 342 -22.01 -24.64 7.07
C SER A 342 -22.90 -25.37 8.09
N ASP A 343 -22.52 -25.32 9.37
CA ASP A 343 -23.32 -25.91 10.45
C ASP A 343 -24.68 -25.22 10.58
N LYS A 344 -24.69 -23.88 10.48
CA LYS A 344 -25.93 -23.12 10.51
C LYS A 344 -26.82 -23.43 9.30
N LEU A 345 -26.24 -23.56 8.11
CA LEU A 345 -26.97 -23.94 6.90
C LEU A 345 -27.64 -25.30 7.05
N SER A 346 -26.90 -26.31 7.51
CA SER A 346 -27.46 -27.67 7.67
C SER A 346 -28.65 -27.71 8.63
N THR A 347 -28.57 -26.92 9.71
CA THR A 347 -29.66 -26.78 10.68
C THR A 347 -30.89 -26.12 10.05
N LEU A 348 -30.69 -25.00 9.35
CA LEU A 348 -31.78 -24.25 8.72
C LEU A 348 -32.45 -25.05 7.60
N GLN A 349 -31.69 -25.82 6.82
CA GLN A 349 -32.23 -26.70 5.78
C GLN A 349 -33.11 -27.78 6.40
N LYS A 350 -32.62 -28.45 7.44
CA LYS A 350 -33.41 -29.47 8.16
C LYS A 350 -34.71 -28.90 8.72
N ASP A 351 -34.66 -27.72 9.33
CA ASP A 351 -35.84 -27.06 9.88
C ASP A 351 -36.82 -26.64 8.77
N ASN A 352 -36.32 -26.11 7.66
CA ASN A 352 -37.18 -25.75 6.53
C ASN A 352 -37.83 -26.98 5.89
N ASP A 353 -37.10 -28.09 5.76
CA ASP A 353 -37.59 -29.32 5.14
C ASP A 353 -38.55 -30.12 6.03
N SER A 354 -38.63 -29.79 7.33
CA SER A 354 -39.45 -30.54 8.31
C SER A 354 -40.52 -29.73 9.02
N VAL A 355 -40.37 -28.41 9.12
CA VAL A 355 -41.27 -27.53 9.89
C VAL A 355 -41.88 -26.44 9.02
N TYR A 356 -41.07 -25.67 8.31
CA TYR A 356 -41.54 -24.43 7.66
C TYR A 356 -42.02 -24.63 6.22
N PHE A 357 -41.38 -25.54 5.49
CA PHE A 357 -41.66 -25.86 4.08
C PHE A 357 -41.74 -24.63 3.17
N GLU A 358 -40.97 -23.58 3.48
CA GLU A 358 -40.92 -22.39 2.65
C GLU A 358 -40.09 -22.65 1.39
N SER A 359 -40.52 -22.06 0.28
CA SER A 359 -39.75 -22.11 -0.97
C SER A 359 -38.45 -21.33 -0.82
N VAL A 360 -37.32 -21.97 -1.12
CA VAL A 360 -36.00 -21.32 -1.10
C VAL A 360 -35.86 -20.48 -2.37
N PRO A 361 -35.75 -19.15 -2.26
CA PRO A 361 -35.68 -18.28 -3.43
C PRO A 361 -34.38 -18.49 -4.23
N PRO A 362 -34.42 -18.29 -5.56
CA PRO A 362 -33.23 -18.39 -6.39
C PRO A 362 -32.26 -17.25 -6.10
N GLU A 363 -30.98 -17.52 -6.31
CA GLU A 363 -29.87 -16.60 -6.01
C GLU A 363 -30.06 -15.18 -6.58
N ALA A 364 -30.54 -15.07 -7.81
CA ALA A 364 -30.73 -13.79 -8.50
C ALA A 364 -31.80 -12.89 -7.87
N SER A 365 -32.66 -13.46 -7.01
CA SER A 365 -33.73 -12.72 -6.33
C SER A 365 -33.33 -12.18 -4.94
N LEU A 366 -32.14 -12.53 -4.46
CA LEU A 366 -31.66 -12.09 -3.14
C LEU A 366 -31.22 -10.62 -3.17
N PRO A 367 -31.57 -9.82 -2.14
CA PRO A 367 -31.18 -8.42 -2.08
C PRO A 367 -29.67 -8.28 -1.81
N LEU A 368 -28.89 -7.97 -2.84
CA LEU A 368 -27.53 -7.46 -2.64
C LEU A 368 -27.55 -5.93 -2.53
N ALA A 369 -26.98 -5.43 -1.45
CA ALA A 369 -26.69 -4.01 -1.32
C ALA A 369 -25.64 -3.59 -2.37
N THR A 370 -25.87 -2.46 -3.04
CA THR A 370 -24.83 -1.80 -3.83
C THR A 370 -23.70 -1.35 -2.90
N GLY A 371 -22.49 -1.83 -3.16
CA GLY A 371 -21.31 -1.51 -2.37
C GLY A 371 -20.97 -0.02 -2.40
N LYS A 372 -20.46 0.51 -1.29
CA LYS A 372 -19.91 1.88 -1.24
C LYS A 372 -18.50 1.88 -0.66
N VAL A 373 -17.53 2.18 -1.52
CA VAL A 373 -16.15 2.44 -1.12
C VAL A 373 -16.07 3.86 -0.54
N LEU A 374 -15.71 3.96 0.74
CA LEU A 374 -15.50 5.23 1.45
C LEU A 374 -14.02 5.53 1.67
N ALA A 375 -13.18 4.49 1.69
CA ALA A 375 -11.75 4.67 1.76
C ALA A 375 -11.22 5.35 0.49
N LYS A 376 -10.26 6.25 0.66
CA LYS A 376 -9.57 6.92 -0.44
C LYS A 376 -8.11 7.17 -0.06
N PRO A 377 -7.20 7.28 -1.05
CA PRO A 377 -5.85 7.75 -0.84
C PRO A 377 -5.85 9.13 -0.16
N VAL A 378 -4.97 9.31 0.82
CA VAL A 378 -4.73 10.63 1.43
C VAL A 378 -3.74 11.39 0.56
N ALA A 379 -4.12 12.58 0.10
CA ALA A 379 -3.17 13.49 -0.52
C ALA A 379 -2.09 13.85 0.51
N LEU A 380 -0.82 13.56 0.19
CA LEU A 380 0.31 14.04 0.97
C LEU A 380 0.42 15.55 0.69
N GLN A 381 0.37 16.36 1.75
CA GLN A 381 0.63 17.80 1.61
C GLN A 381 2.14 17.94 1.42
N ALA A 382 2.54 18.25 0.18
CA ALA A 382 3.91 18.58 -0.21
C ALA A 382 4.28 19.99 0.26
#